data_AF-A0A961R6S6-F1
#
_entry.id   AF-A0A961R6S6-F1
#
_cell.length_a   1.000
_cell.length_b   1.000
_cell.length_c   1.000
_cell.angle_alpha   90.00
_cell.angle_beta   90.00
_cell.angle_gamma   90.00
#
_symmetry.space_group_name_H-M   'P 1'
#
loop_
_entity.id
_entity.type
_entity.pdbx_description
1 polymer ?
#
loop_
_entity_poly.entity_id
_entity_poly.type
_entity_poly.pdbx_seq_one_letter_code
_entity_poly.pdbx_strand_id
1 'polypeptide(L)'
;FHGMHEWLSMVLIIPFVLHVWRNWHKFITYFKKPAMSAALVLSVAGALAFVVPVMNQPAGGARRGPPQFAVIQAVQNAPVAVAAPLFGHDGESLAAALREKGYTVASTDQTLDQVAEASGKSGTELMGLIGSLKK
;
A
#
# COMPACT_ATOMS: atom_id res chain seq x y z
N PHE A 1 -24.43 14.78 10.38
CA PHE A 1 -24.88 14.55 9.00
C PHE A 1 -24.45 13.19 8.39
N HIS A 2 -23.75 12.30 9.12
CA HIS A 2 -23.31 10.99 8.59
C HIS A 2 -24.46 10.00 8.30
N GLY A 3 -25.42 9.86 9.22
CA GLY A 3 -26.53 8.91 9.05
C GLY A 3 -27.46 9.21 7.87
N MET A 4 -27.58 10.47 7.46
CA MET A 4 -28.40 10.85 6.30
C MET A 4 -27.73 10.48 4.97
N HIS A 5 -26.39 10.57 4.88
CA HIS A 5 -25.65 10.14 3.69
C HIS A 5 -25.64 8.60 3.54
N GLU A 6 -25.64 7.87 4.65
CA GLU A 6 -25.62 6.40 4.66
C GLU A 6 -26.98 5.80 4.27
N TRP A 7 -28.09 6.40 4.74
CA TRP A 7 -29.43 5.99 4.31
C TRP A 7 -29.73 6.39 2.86
N LEU A 8 -29.26 7.56 2.42
CA LEU A 8 -29.42 8.00 1.04
C LEU A 8 -28.72 7.06 0.06
N SER A 9 -27.53 6.57 0.40
CA SER A 9 -26.78 5.62 -0.42
C SER A 9 -27.45 4.24 -0.48
N MET A 10 -27.99 3.75 0.65
CA MET A 10 -28.76 2.50 0.69
C MET A 10 -30.00 2.55 -0.22
N VAL A 11 -30.77 3.63 -0.18
CA VAL A 11 -32.00 3.75 -0.99
C VAL A 11 -31.68 3.90 -2.48
N LEU A 12 -30.62 4.64 -2.84
CA LEU A 12 -30.21 4.83 -4.24
C LEU A 12 -29.66 3.55 -4.90
N ILE A 13 -29.11 2.61 -4.12
CA ILE A 13 -28.54 1.38 -4.67
C ILE A 13 -29.62 0.39 -5.14
N ILE A 14 -30.80 0.39 -4.51
CA ILE A 14 -31.90 -0.53 -4.81
C ILE A 14 -32.38 -0.42 -6.27
N PRO A 15 -32.76 0.76 -6.79
CA PRO A 15 -33.18 0.88 -8.19
C PRO A 15 -32.03 0.61 -9.17
N PHE A 16 -30.78 0.91 -8.78
CA PHE A 16 -29.60 0.62 -9.60
C PHE A 16 -29.39 -0.89 -9.78
N VAL A 17 -29.41 -1.65 -8.68
CA VAL A 17 -29.29 -3.12 -8.71
C VAL A 17 -30.45 -3.72 -9.50
N LEU A 18 -31.68 -3.24 -9.29
CA LEU A 18 -32.85 -3.73 -10.03
C LEU A 18 -32.75 -3.43 -11.53
N HIS A 19 -32.26 -2.24 -11.90
CA HIS A 19 -32.04 -1.85 -13.29
C HIS A 19 -30.98 -2.73 -13.97
N VAL A 20 -29.86 -2.98 -13.29
CA VAL A 20 -28.76 -3.82 -13.80
C VAL A 20 -29.20 -5.28 -13.91
N TRP A 21 -29.91 -5.81 -12.92
CA TRP A 21 -30.41 -7.20 -12.96
C TRP A 21 -31.42 -7.40 -14.10
N ARG A 22 -32.37 -6.47 -14.27
CA ARG A 22 -33.40 -6.56 -15.32
C ARG A 22 -32.84 -6.32 -16.73
N ASN A 23 -31.73 -5.58 -16.87
CA ASN A 23 -31.06 -5.33 -18.15
C ASN A 23 -29.76 -6.12 -18.33
N TRP A 24 -29.51 -7.13 -17.51
CA TRP A 24 -28.25 -7.89 -17.46
C TRP A 24 -27.86 -8.48 -18.82
N HIS A 25 -28.84 -8.99 -19.57
CA HIS A 25 -28.61 -9.54 -20.90
C HIS A 25 -28.08 -8.50 -21.90
N LYS A 26 -28.68 -7.29 -21.92
CA LYS A 26 -28.20 -6.20 -22.79
C LYS A 26 -26.81 -5.73 -22.38
N PHE A 27 -26.56 -5.67 -21.07
CA PHE A 27 -25.25 -5.32 -20.51
C PHE A 27 -24.16 -6.29 -20.97
N ILE A 28 -24.39 -7.61 -20.89
CA ILE A 28 -23.42 -8.62 -21.38
C ILE A 28 -23.26 -8.57 -22.91
N THR A 29 -24.33 -8.26 -23.64
CA THR A 29 -24.28 -8.17 -25.11
C THR A 29 -23.36 -7.07 -25.61
N TYR A 30 -23.13 -6.00 -24.82
CA TYR A 30 -22.14 -4.97 -25.14
C TYR A 30 -20.71 -5.51 -25.20
N PHE A 31 -20.35 -6.47 -24.33
CA PHE A 31 -19.03 -7.12 -24.35
C PHE A 31 -18.79 -8.00 -25.58
N LYS A 32 -19.85 -8.41 -26.29
CA LYS A 32 -19.74 -9.17 -27.54
C LYS A 32 -19.43 -8.28 -28.75
N LYS A 33 -19.47 -6.95 -28.62
CA LYS A 33 -19.18 -6.04 -29.73
C LYS A 33 -17.66 -5.85 -29.87
N PRO A 34 -17.12 -5.92 -31.12
CA PRO A 34 -15.69 -5.76 -31.36
C PRO A 34 -15.16 -4.37 -30.92
N ALA A 35 -16.03 -3.35 -30.91
CA ALA A 35 -15.69 -2.03 -30.38
C ALA A 35 -15.39 -2.05 -28.87
N MET A 36 -16.08 -2.89 -28.09
CA MET A 36 -15.85 -2.99 -26.65
C MET A 36 -14.59 -3.78 -26.33
N SER A 37 -14.29 -4.84 -27.08
CA SER A 37 -13.01 -5.54 -26.96
C SER A 37 -11.84 -4.63 -27.35
N ALA A 38 -11.99 -3.83 -28.41
CA ALA A 38 -10.96 -2.86 -28.80
C ALA A 38 -10.72 -1.79 -27.72
N ALA A 39 -11.80 -1.24 -27.14
CA ALA A 39 -11.70 -0.29 -26.04
C ALA A 39 -11.08 -0.91 -24.78
N LEU A 40 -11.41 -2.15 -24.45
CA LEU A 40 -10.84 -2.87 -23.32
C LEU A 40 -9.33 -3.13 -23.53
N VAL A 41 -8.94 -3.60 -24.72
CA VAL A 41 -7.53 -3.82 -25.06
C VAL A 41 -6.75 -2.51 -25.01
N LEU A 42 -7.30 -1.42 -25.56
CA LEU A 42 -6.68 -0.09 -25.48
C LEU A 42 -6.56 0.41 -24.03
N SER A 43 -7.60 0.19 -23.21
CA SER A 43 -7.59 0.59 -21.80
C SER A 43 -6.56 -0.20 -21.00
N VAL A 44 -6.47 -1.52 -21.22
CA VAL A 44 -5.46 -2.37 -20.59
C VAL A 44 -4.06 -2.01 -21.08
N ALA A 45 -3.87 -1.81 -22.38
CA ALA A 45 -2.58 -1.38 -22.94
C ALA A 45 -2.15 -0.01 -22.37
N GLY A 46 -3.08 0.93 -22.25
CA GLY A 46 -2.87 2.21 -21.59
C GLY A 46 -2.47 2.02 -20.12
N ALA A 47 -3.21 1.21 -19.36
CA ALA A 47 -2.87 0.93 -17.97
C ALA A 47 -1.48 0.29 -17.83
N LEU A 48 -1.13 -0.67 -18.68
CA LEU A 48 0.19 -1.30 -18.71
C LEU A 48 1.30 -0.30 -19.03
N ALA A 49 1.07 0.65 -19.94
CA ALA A 49 2.03 1.70 -20.26
C ALA A 49 2.40 2.56 -19.04
N PHE A 50 1.49 2.72 -18.06
CA PHE A 50 1.77 3.43 -16.81
C PHE A 50 2.29 2.52 -15.69
N VAL A 51 1.84 1.26 -15.62
CA VAL A 51 2.21 0.33 -14.54
C VAL A 51 3.60 -0.27 -14.75
N VAL A 52 3.96 -0.65 -15.98
CA VAL A 52 5.26 -1.30 -16.27
C VAL A 52 6.45 -0.44 -15.84
N PRO A 53 6.50 0.87 -16.12
CA PRO A 53 7.59 1.73 -15.63
C PRO A 53 7.65 1.90 -14.11
N VAL A 54 6.54 1.67 -13.41
CA VAL A 54 6.49 1.74 -11.94
C VAL A 54 6.97 0.42 -11.33
N MET A 55 6.61 -0.72 -11.92
CA MET A 55 7.07 -2.03 -11.44
C MET A 55 8.56 -2.27 -11.70
N ASN A 56 9.10 -1.69 -12.77
CA ASN A 56 10.52 -1.83 -13.12
C ASN A 56 11.44 -0.79 -12.44
N GLN A 57 10.91 0.05 -11.53
CA GLN A 57 11.77 0.94 -10.76
C GLN A 57 12.54 0.13 -9.71
N PRO A 58 13.88 0.28 -9.62
CA PRO A 58 14.64 -0.28 -8.51
C PRO A 58 14.07 0.23 -7.19
N ALA A 59 14.17 -0.55 -6.12
CA ALA A 59 13.62 -0.25 -4.78
C ALA A 59 14.08 1.11 -4.16
N GLY A 60 14.99 1.85 -4.80
CA GLY A 60 15.42 3.20 -4.45
C GLY A 60 14.96 4.32 -5.41
N GLY A 61 14.16 4.01 -6.44
CA GLY A 61 13.56 5.02 -7.32
C GLY A 61 12.43 5.75 -6.60
N ALA A 62 12.47 7.08 -6.58
CA ALA A 62 11.44 7.90 -5.95
C ALA A 62 10.06 7.51 -6.48
N ARG A 63 9.29 6.78 -5.66
CA ARG A 63 7.90 6.46 -5.95
C ARG A 63 7.20 7.77 -6.28
N ARG A 64 6.62 7.90 -7.47
CA ARG A 64 5.80 9.06 -7.88
C ARG A 64 4.51 9.07 -7.05
N GLY A 65 4.67 9.34 -5.77
CA GLY A 65 3.65 9.50 -4.76
C GLY A 65 3.98 10.78 -3.98
N PRO A 66 3.07 11.21 -3.12
CA PRO A 66 3.29 12.43 -2.36
C PRO A 66 4.55 12.29 -1.46
N PRO A 67 5.32 13.37 -1.28
CA PRO A 67 6.71 13.35 -0.83
C PRO A 67 6.95 12.65 0.51
N GLN A 68 5.92 12.55 1.36
CA GLN A 68 5.96 11.78 2.60
C GLN A 68 6.35 10.31 2.39
N PHE A 69 5.99 9.68 1.27
CA PHE A 69 6.34 8.28 1.01
C PHE A 69 7.82 8.10 0.71
N ALA A 70 8.46 9.07 0.04
CA ALA A 70 9.90 9.03 -0.21
C ALA A 70 10.70 9.12 1.10
N VAL A 71 10.23 9.94 2.05
CA VAL A 71 10.84 10.05 3.39
C VAL A 71 10.67 8.74 4.16
N ILE A 72 9.47 8.15 4.16
CA ILE A 72 9.23 6.86 4.83
C ILE A 72 10.13 5.77 4.23
N GLN A 73 10.23 5.70 2.91
CA GLN A 73 11.09 4.75 2.21
C GLN A 73 12.57 4.95 2.56
N ALA A 74 13.03 6.20 2.68
CA ALA A 74 14.40 6.51 3.09
C ALA A 74 14.67 6.05 4.54
N VAL A 75 13.71 6.24 5.45
CA VAL A 75 13.82 5.77 6.85
C VAL A 75 13.82 4.24 6.92
N GLN A 76 12.97 3.57 6.14
CA GLN A 76 12.91 2.10 6.06
C GLN A 76 14.21 1.47 5.54
N ASN A 77 14.84 2.13 4.57
CA ASN A 77 16.14 1.72 4.03
C ASN A 77 17.34 2.18 4.87
N ALA A 78 17.13 2.95 5.93
CA ALA A 78 18.21 3.38 6.82
C ALA A 78 18.54 2.28 7.85
N PRO A 79 19.81 2.17 8.29
CA PRO A 79 20.20 1.30 9.39
C PRO A 79 19.42 1.61 10.68
N VAL A 80 19.13 0.58 11.48
CA VAL A 80 18.44 0.73 12.79
C VAL A 80 19.11 1.79 13.66
N ALA A 81 20.45 1.84 13.72
CA ALA A 81 21.19 2.85 14.49
C ALA A 81 20.94 4.29 14.02
N VAL A 82 20.74 4.50 12.72
CA VAL A 82 20.52 5.81 12.11
C VAL A 82 19.06 6.24 12.25
N ALA A 83 18.12 5.28 12.18
CA ALA A 83 16.70 5.55 12.32
C ALA A 83 16.25 5.69 13.78
N ALA A 84 16.92 5.02 14.74
CA ALA A 84 16.50 4.98 16.14
C ALA A 84 16.32 6.36 16.80
N PRO A 85 17.19 7.37 16.58
CA PRO A 85 17.03 8.69 17.20
C PRO A 85 15.75 9.41 16.79
N LEU A 86 15.20 9.13 15.59
CA LEU A 86 13.93 9.69 15.14
C LEU A 86 12.75 9.29 16.03
N PHE A 87 12.90 8.17 16.75
CA PHE A 87 11.87 7.58 17.61
C PHE A 87 12.20 7.70 19.11
N GLY A 88 13.25 8.46 19.46
CA GLY A 88 13.66 8.66 20.86
C GLY A 88 14.43 7.48 21.46
N HIS A 89 15.02 6.62 20.62
CA HIS A 89 15.84 5.49 21.03
C HIS A 89 17.29 5.63 20.51
N ASP A 90 18.23 4.97 21.18
CA ASP A 90 19.52 4.61 20.59
C ASP A 90 19.39 3.30 19.79
N GLY A 91 20.42 2.97 18.99
CA GLY A 91 20.39 1.80 18.08
C GLY A 91 20.13 0.49 18.81
N GLU A 92 20.80 0.28 19.94
CA GLU A 92 20.68 -0.92 20.78
C GLU A 92 19.33 -0.99 21.48
N SER A 93 18.82 0.13 21.99
CA SER A 93 17.53 0.24 22.66
C SER A 93 16.38 -0.05 21.70
N LEU A 94 16.43 0.49 20.47
CA LEU A 94 15.43 0.17 19.44
C LEU A 94 15.53 -1.31 19.03
N ALA A 95 16.75 -1.82 18.83
CA ALA A 95 16.95 -3.23 18.49
C ALA A 95 16.43 -4.17 19.58
N ALA A 96 16.60 -3.82 20.87
CA ALA A 96 16.05 -4.57 21.99
C ALA A 96 14.51 -4.54 21.99
N ALA A 97 13.89 -3.37 21.81
CA ALA A 97 12.44 -3.23 21.75
C ALA A 97 11.82 -3.99 20.56
N LEU A 98 12.49 -3.99 19.41
CA LEU A 98 12.08 -4.78 18.24
C LEU A 98 12.14 -6.29 18.53
N ARG A 99 13.21 -6.76 19.18
CA ARG A 99 13.32 -8.18 19.59
C ARG A 99 12.24 -8.60 20.57
N GLU A 100 11.90 -7.74 21.54
CA GLU A 100 10.80 -7.98 22.49
C GLU A 100 9.46 -8.13 21.78
N LYS A 101 9.25 -7.40 20.68
CA LYS A 101 8.05 -7.48 19.83
C LYS A 101 8.11 -8.60 18.78
N GLY A 102 9.07 -9.50 18.90
CA GLY A 102 9.21 -10.68 18.03
C GLY A 102 9.73 -10.34 16.64
N TYR A 103 10.66 -9.39 16.51
CA TYR A 103 11.45 -9.18 15.31
C TYR A 103 12.87 -9.74 15.48
N THR A 104 13.40 -10.33 14.41
CA THR A 104 14.76 -10.84 14.35
C THR A 104 15.71 -9.72 13.93
N VAL A 105 16.39 -9.10 14.89
CA VAL A 105 17.42 -8.09 14.64
C VAL A 105 18.80 -8.72 14.86
N ALA A 106 19.59 -8.88 13.80
CA ALA A 106 20.95 -9.45 13.89
C ALA A 106 22.01 -8.38 14.20
N SER A 107 21.88 -7.18 13.64
CA SER A 107 22.77 -6.03 13.92
C SER A 107 22.00 -4.70 13.83
N THR A 108 22.49 -3.67 14.52
CA THR A 108 22.02 -2.28 14.39
C THR A 108 22.37 -1.64 13.05
N ASP A 109 23.29 -2.26 12.29
CA ASP A 109 23.66 -1.85 10.92
C ASP A 109 22.68 -2.35 9.86
N GLN A 110 21.81 -3.31 10.21
CA GLN A 110 20.76 -3.78 9.31
C GLN A 110 19.73 -2.67 9.09
N THR A 111 19.18 -2.62 7.88
CA THR A 111 18.08 -1.70 7.60
C THR A 111 16.79 -2.18 8.27
N LEU A 112 15.85 -1.25 8.51
CA LEU A 112 14.55 -1.61 9.05
C LEU A 112 13.78 -2.58 8.13
N ASP A 113 13.93 -2.44 6.82
CA ASP A 113 13.37 -3.39 5.84
C ASP A 113 14.01 -4.79 5.96
N GLN A 114 15.33 -4.88 6.11
CA GLN A 114 15.99 -6.18 6.32
C GLN A 114 15.55 -6.85 7.62
N VAL A 115 15.29 -6.08 8.68
CA VAL A 115 14.72 -6.59 9.94
C VAL A 115 13.31 -7.11 9.72
N ALA A 116 12.48 -6.40 8.96
CA ALA A 116 11.13 -6.83 8.62
C ALA A 116 11.15 -8.14 7.81
N GLU A 117 11.98 -8.21 6.77
CA GLU A 117 12.17 -9.40 5.92
C GLU A 117 12.68 -10.60 6.72
N ALA A 118 13.71 -10.41 7.57
CA ALA A 118 14.25 -11.47 8.42
C ALA A 118 13.23 -11.98 9.46
N SER A 119 12.21 -11.18 9.76
CA SER A 119 11.12 -11.52 10.67
C SER A 119 9.89 -12.09 9.95
N GLY A 120 9.90 -12.15 8.61
CA GLY A 120 8.73 -12.54 7.81
C GLY A 120 7.54 -11.59 7.94
N LYS A 121 7.77 -10.34 8.36
CA LYS A 121 6.74 -9.32 8.62
C LYS A 121 6.82 -8.20 7.59
N SER A 122 5.73 -7.45 7.43
CA SER A 122 5.71 -6.33 6.48
C SER A 122 6.45 -5.11 7.04
N GLY A 123 7.16 -4.37 6.18
CA GLY A 123 7.80 -3.09 6.56
C GLY A 123 6.79 -2.03 7.04
N THR A 124 5.53 -2.09 6.59
CA THR A 124 4.42 -1.25 7.08
C THR A 124 4.03 -1.57 8.53
N GLU A 125 3.98 -2.85 8.88
CA GLU A 125 3.70 -3.30 10.26
C GLU A 125 4.84 -2.90 11.20
N LEU A 126 6.08 -3.05 10.75
CA LEU A 126 7.26 -2.60 11.50
C LEU A 126 7.23 -1.08 11.74
N MET A 127 6.90 -0.27 10.73
CA MET A 127 6.81 1.19 10.91
C MET A 127 5.67 1.60 11.85
N GLY A 128 4.52 0.92 11.78
CA GLY A 128 3.41 1.14 12.71
C GLY A 128 3.80 0.80 14.15
N LEU A 129 4.52 -0.31 14.34
CA LEU A 129 5.04 -0.70 15.64
C LEU A 129 6.06 0.31 16.17
N ILE A 130 7.08 0.68 15.39
CA ILE A 130 8.11 1.63 15.85
C ILE A 130 7.48 2.99 16.19
N GLY A 131 6.51 3.45 15.42
CA GLY A 131 5.74 4.65 15.75
C GLY A 131 5.01 4.56 17.10
N SER A 132 4.57 3.37 17.50
CA SER A 132 3.96 3.12 18.81
C SER A 132 4.96 2.97 19.96
N LEU A 133 6.24 2.70 19.65
CA LEU A 133 7.34 2.61 20.62
C LEU A 133 7.96 3.97 20.94
N LYS A 134 7.46 5.06 20.32
CA LYS A 134 7.97 6.41 20.55
C LYS A 134 7.98 6.75 22.05
N LYS A 135 9.17 7.03 22.56
CA LYS A 135 9.41 7.45 23.94
C LYS A 135 9.02 8.91 24.18
#